data_AF-A0AAD6RE08-F1
#
_entry.id   AF-A0AAD6RE08-F1
#
_cell.length_a   1.000
_cell.length_b   1.000
_cell.length_c   1.000
_cell.angle_alpha   90.00
_cell.angle_beta   90.00
_cell.angle_gamma   90.00
#
_symmetry.space_group_name_H-M   'P 1'
#
loop_
_entity.id
_entity.type
_entity.pdbx_description
1 polymer ?
#
loop_
_entity_poly.entity_id
_entity_poly.type
_entity_poly.pdbx_seq_one_letter_code
_entity_poly.pdbx_strand_id
1 'polypeptide(L)'
;MNTSARNRLQSMKAPMKLEKEKAEMQGIKPNVAKNRRISSRERKIALQQDVDNLKKQLRHEENIHRALERAFSRPLGALPRLPPYLPRATLELLAEVAVLEEEVVQLEEQIVYFRQDLYQEAVHISSSKRNMRSFSDLYNLYRNKNPKTDQLKS
;
A
#
# COMPACT_ATOMS: atom_id res chain seq x y z
N MET A 1 -43.88 -14.11 2.04
CA MET A 1 -43.97 -15.36 1.28
C MET A 1 -43.16 -16.46 1.97
N ASN A 2 -43.73 -17.05 3.03
CA ASN A 2 -44.03 -18.49 3.19
C ASN A 2 -43.58 -19.36 1.99
N THR A 3 -42.92 -20.51 2.15
CA THR A 3 -43.44 -21.71 2.84
C THR A 3 -42.35 -22.69 3.29
N SER A 4 -42.44 -23.13 4.55
CA SER A 4 -41.71 -24.27 5.13
C SER A 4 -42.27 -25.59 4.57
N ALA A 5 -41.46 -26.37 3.83
CA ALA A 5 -41.82 -27.71 3.37
C ALA A 5 -41.53 -28.74 4.47
N ARG A 6 -42.60 -29.23 5.13
CA ARG A 6 -42.57 -30.39 6.03
C ARG A 6 -42.78 -31.66 5.19
N ASN A 7 -41.73 -32.48 5.04
CA ASN A 7 -41.88 -33.82 4.49
C ASN A 7 -42.33 -34.78 5.60
N ARG A 8 -43.58 -35.22 5.52
CA ARG A 8 -44.20 -36.20 6.42
C ARG A 8 -44.39 -37.50 5.64
N LEU A 9 -43.41 -38.39 5.71
CA LEU A 9 -43.52 -39.75 5.15
C LEU A 9 -44.27 -40.63 6.18
N GLN A 10 -45.53 -40.92 5.90
CA GLN A 10 -46.29 -41.97 6.58
C GLN A 10 -45.99 -43.30 5.89
N SER A 11 -45.20 -44.16 6.53
CA SER A 11 -45.04 -45.56 6.11
C SER A 11 -46.08 -46.42 6.81
N MET A 12 -46.81 -47.20 6.01
CA MET A 12 -47.88 -48.09 6.44
C MET A 12 -47.36 -49.18 7.39
N LYS A 13 -48.13 -49.46 8.45
CA LYS A 13 -47.93 -50.57 9.39
C LYS A 13 -48.61 -51.83 8.85
N ALA A 14 -47.89 -52.95 8.83
CA ALA A 14 -48.45 -54.29 8.76
C ALA A 14 -48.09 -55.05 10.06
N PRO A 15 -48.99 -55.86 10.66
CA PRO A 15 -48.72 -56.55 11.91
C PRO A 15 -48.19 -57.95 11.64
N MET A 16 -47.08 -58.35 12.25
CA MET A 16 -46.79 -59.79 12.42
C MET A 16 -45.82 -60.08 13.57
N LYS A 17 -46.40 -60.79 14.54
CA LYS A 17 -45.86 -61.89 15.36
C LYS A 17 -44.58 -61.67 16.18
N LEU A 18 -44.85 -61.67 17.48
CA LEU A 18 -43.97 -62.01 18.59
C LEU A 18 -43.32 -63.39 18.36
N GLU A 19 -42.00 -63.44 18.20
CA GLU A 19 -41.19 -64.56 18.69
C GLU A 19 -39.98 -64.00 19.45
N LYS A 20 -39.79 -64.56 20.65
CA LYS A 20 -38.70 -64.25 21.56
C LYS A 20 -37.43 -64.89 21.02
N GLU A 21 -36.44 -64.07 20.70
CA GLU A 21 -35.05 -64.53 20.72
C GLU A 21 -34.24 -63.56 21.58
N LYS A 22 -33.81 -64.06 22.75
CA LYS A 22 -32.93 -63.36 23.67
C LYS A 22 -31.54 -63.29 23.03
N ALA A 23 -31.29 -62.26 22.24
CA ALA A 23 -29.92 -61.87 21.90
C ALA A 23 -29.39 -60.97 23.03
N GLU A 24 -28.38 -61.48 23.73
CA GLU A 24 -27.58 -60.82 24.75
C GLU A 24 -27.34 -59.32 24.44
N MET A 25 -27.87 -58.46 25.31
CA MET A 25 -27.38 -57.11 25.48
C MET A 25 -25.97 -57.18 26.06
N GLN A 26 -24.97 -57.37 25.20
CA GLN A 26 -23.58 -57.17 25.56
C GLN A 26 -23.40 -55.67 25.79
N GLY A 27 -23.54 -55.28 27.06
CA GLY A 27 -23.52 -53.89 27.50
C GLY A 27 -22.29 -53.17 26.96
N ILE A 28 -22.53 -52.08 26.23
CA ILE A 28 -21.50 -51.09 25.95
C ILE A 28 -20.90 -50.70 27.30
N LYS A 29 -19.67 -51.16 27.56
CA LYS A 29 -18.98 -50.91 28.82
C LYS A 29 -19.05 -49.40 29.11
N PRO A 30 -19.62 -48.96 30.24
CA PRO A 30 -19.88 -47.55 30.51
C PRO A 30 -18.62 -46.68 30.48
N ASN A 31 -17.44 -47.29 30.67
CA ASN A 31 -16.15 -46.61 30.59
C ASN A 31 -15.77 -46.14 29.17
N VAL A 32 -16.15 -46.85 28.10
CA VAL A 32 -15.78 -46.44 26.72
C VAL A 32 -16.56 -45.19 26.31
N ALA A 33 -17.86 -45.13 26.64
CA ALA A 33 -18.70 -43.98 26.36
C ALA A 33 -18.28 -42.74 27.20
N LYS A 34 -17.87 -42.94 28.47
CA LYS A 34 -17.32 -41.87 29.32
C LYS A 34 -15.99 -41.33 28.78
N ASN A 35 -15.05 -42.19 28.40
CA ASN A 35 -13.76 -41.76 27.82
C ASN A 35 -13.94 -41.00 26.49
N ARG A 36 -14.86 -41.42 25.63
CA ARG A 36 -15.18 -40.70 24.38
C ARG A 36 -15.74 -39.30 24.63
N ARG A 37 -16.57 -39.15 25.67
CA ARG A 37 -17.12 -37.85 26.07
C ARG A 37 -16.04 -36.93 26.64
N ILE A 38 -15.15 -37.46 27.47
CA ILE A 38 -14.01 -36.73 28.03
C ILE A 38 -13.08 -36.25 26.89
N SER A 39 -12.69 -37.15 25.98
CA SER A 39 -11.83 -36.77 24.84
C SER A 39 -12.49 -35.77 23.88
N SER A 40 -13.81 -35.85 23.69
CA SER A 40 -14.55 -34.85 22.91
C SER A 40 -14.58 -33.47 23.58
N ARG A 41 -14.65 -33.44 24.92
CA ARG A 41 -14.64 -32.20 25.71
C ARG A 41 -13.25 -31.56 25.69
N GLU A 42 -12.20 -32.35 25.85
CA GLU A 42 -10.81 -31.89 25.75
C GLU A 42 -10.52 -31.33 24.36
N ARG A 43 -10.93 -32.04 23.30
CA ARG A 43 -10.81 -31.55 21.93
C ARG A 43 -11.54 -30.21 21.73
N LYS A 44 -12.75 -30.07 22.29
CA LYS A 44 -13.50 -28.81 22.22
C LYS A 44 -12.76 -27.66 22.92
N ILE A 45 -12.13 -27.93 24.07
CA ILE A 45 -11.34 -26.94 24.81
C ILE A 45 -10.10 -26.54 24.01
N ALA A 46 -9.36 -27.51 23.47
CA ALA A 46 -8.18 -27.24 22.64
C ALA A 46 -8.55 -26.40 21.41
N LEU A 47 -9.61 -26.76 20.68
CA LEU A 47 -10.09 -25.98 19.54
C LEU A 47 -10.51 -24.57 19.93
N GLN A 48 -11.14 -24.38 21.09
CA GLN A 48 -11.51 -23.05 21.56
C GLN A 48 -10.26 -22.20 21.85
N GLN A 49 -9.23 -22.79 22.45
CA GLN A 49 -7.94 -22.13 22.69
C GLN A 49 -7.26 -21.77 21.37
N ASP A 50 -7.27 -22.68 20.39
CA ASP A 50 -6.70 -22.43 19.06
C ASP A 50 -7.43 -21.28 18.35
N VAL A 51 -8.76 -21.24 18.40
CA VAL A 51 -9.55 -20.12 17.87
C VAL A 51 -9.17 -18.80 18.54
N ASP A 52 -8.99 -18.79 19.86
CA ASP A 52 -8.61 -17.58 20.58
C ASP A 52 -7.18 -17.12 20.23
N ASN A 53 -6.26 -18.07 20.02
CA ASN A 53 -4.90 -17.80 19.55
C ASN A 53 -4.90 -17.25 18.12
N LEU A 54 -5.65 -17.87 17.20
CA LEU A 54 -5.80 -17.41 15.83
C LEU A 54 -6.40 -16.00 15.78
N LYS A 55 -7.42 -15.71 16.60
CA LYS A 55 -7.97 -14.35 16.71
C LYS A 55 -6.94 -13.34 17.19
N LYS A 56 -6.04 -13.70 18.10
CA LYS A 56 -4.94 -12.82 18.56
C LYS A 56 -3.92 -12.57 17.45
N GLN A 57 -3.53 -13.61 16.73
CA GLN A 57 -2.60 -13.51 15.59
C GLN A 57 -3.19 -12.65 14.48
N LEU A 58 -4.46 -12.86 14.12
CA LEU A 58 -5.15 -12.06 13.11
C LEU A 58 -5.12 -10.57 13.46
N ARG A 59 -5.48 -10.20 14.70
CA ARG A 59 -5.41 -8.79 15.13
C ARG A 59 -4.00 -8.23 15.07
N HIS A 60 -2.99 -9.02 15.38
CA HIS A 60 -1.60 -8.59 15.30
C HIS A 60 -1.20 -8.28 13.84
N GLU A 61 -1.55 -9.18 12.92
CA GLU A 61 -1.29 -8.99 11.50
C GLU A 61 -2.06 -7.80 10.92
N GLU A 62 -3.34 -7.63 11.27
CA GLU A 62 -4.14 -6.46 10.87
C GLU A 62 -3.54 -5.15 11.41
N ASN A 63 -2.96 -5.18 12.61
CA ASN A 63 -2.26 -4.03 13.18
C ASN A 63 -0.96 -3.71 12.45
N ILE A 64 -0.19 -4.73 12.08
CA ILE A 64 1.01 -4.60 11.25
C ILE A 64 0.62 -4.01 9.90
N HIS A 65 -0.35 -4.61 9.22
CA HIS A 65 -0.83 -4.16 7.92
C HIS A 65 -1.26 -2.69 7.96
N ARG A 66 -2.10 -2.29 8.92
CA ARG A 66 -2.51 -0.88 9.09
C ARG A 66 -1.33 0.05 9.37
N ALA A 67 -0.29 -0.42 10.05
CA ALA A 67 0.92 0.37 10.29
C ALA A 67 1.72 0.57 9.01
N LEU A 68 1.85 -0.48 8.19
CA LEU A 68 2.49 -0.43 6.89
C LEU A 68 1.72 0.45 5.91
N GLU A 69 0.39 0.33 5.85
CA GLU A 69 -0.45 1.21 5.03
C GLU A 69 -0.24 2.69 5.40
N ARG A 70 -0.24 3.01 6.71
CA ARG A 70 0.07 4.36 7.18
C ARG A 70 1.48 4.82 6.81
N ALA A 71 2.44 3.90 6.77
CA ALA A 71 3.79 4.22 6.32
C ALA A 71 3.81 4.55 4.84
N PHE A 72 3.09 3.81 3.98
CA PHE A 72 3.07 4.04 2.53
C PHE A 72 2.14 5.17 2.09
N SER A 73 1.14 5.54 2.90
CA SER A 73 0.21 6.62 2.58
C SER A 73 0.64 8.00 3.09
N ARG A 74 1.84 8.11 3.67
CA ARG A 74 2.36 9.38 4.19
C ARG A 74 2.84 10.28 3.03
N PRO A 75 2.96 11.60 3.24
CA PRO A 75 3.67 12.46 2.29
C PRO A 75 5.12 12.00 2.12
N LEU A 76 5.59 11.96 0.86
CA LEU A 76 6.99 11.64 0.56
C LEU A 76 7.93 12.59 1.31
N GLY A 77 9.04 12.06 1.83
CA GLY A 77 10.01 12.80 2.63
C GLY A 77 9.67 12.94 4.11
N ALA A 78 8.44 12.62 4.54
CA ALA A 78 8.11 12.53 5.96
C ALA A 78 8.51 11.17 6.53
N LEU A 79 9.01 11.10 7.77
CA LEU A 79 9.31 9.82 8.44
C LEU A 79 8.01 9.10 8.85
N PRO A 80 7.84 7.79 8.56
CA PRO A 80 6.65 7.06 8.94
C PRO A 80 6.54 6.90 10.47
N ARG A 81 5.34 7.10 11.02
CA ARG A 81 5.07 6.82 12.44
C ARG A 81 4.85 5.32 12.66
N LEU A 82 5.94 4.63 12.95
CA LEU A 82 5.96 3.19 13.07
C LEU A 82 5.82 2.71 14.53
N PRO A 83 4.91 1.77 14.81
CA PRO A 83 4.78 1.18 16.13
C PRO A 83 5.90 0.16 16.44
N PRO A 84 6.26 -0.04 17.73
CA PRO A 84 7.38 -0.89 18.15
C PRO A 84 7.12 -2.40 18.00
N TYR A 85 5.89 -2.81 17.72
CA TYR A 85 5.53 -4.21 17.47
C TYR A 85 5.84 -4.66 16.03
N LEU A 86 6.32 -3.75 15.17
CA LEU A 86 6.83 -4.13 13.86
C LEU A 86 8.19 -4.82 14.00
N PRO A 87 8.50 -5.78 13.12
CA PRO A 87 9.85 -6.36 13.05
C PRO A 87 10.91 -5.28 12.85
N ARG A 88 12.03 -5.38 13.56
CA ARG A 88 13.11 -4.39 13.51
C ARG A 88 13.62 -4.12 12.09
N ALA A 89 13.82 -5.18 11.30
CA ALA A 89 14.23 -5.05 9.91
C ALA A 89 13.24 -4.21 9.08
N THR A 90 11.94 -4.36 9.33
CA THR A 90 10.90 -3.55 8.67
C THR A 90 10.94 -2.08 9.11
N LEU A 91 11.21 -1.82 10.39
CA LEU A 91 11.36 -0.45 10.90
C LEU A 91 12.53 0.27 10.22
N GLU A 92 13.67 -0.41 10.13
CA GLU A 92 14.89 0.13 9.54
C GLU A 92 14.71 0.42 8.05
N LEU A 93 14.18 -0.55 7.29
CA LEU A 93 13.92 -0.38 5.85
C LEU A 93 12.96 0.77 5.56
N LEU A 94 11.87 0.89 6.32
CA LEU A 94 10.91 1.97 6.12
C LEU A 94 11.47 3.35 6.47
N ALA A 95 12.40 3.42 7.43
CA ALA A 95 13.11 4.66 7.74
C ALA A 95 14.11 5.03 6.64
N GLU A 96 14.88 4.06 6.14
CA GLU A 96 15.82 4.25 5.03
C GLU A 96 15.10 4.75 3.76
N VAL A 97 14.00 4.09 3.39
CA VAL A 97 13.18 4.50 2.24
C VAL A 97 12.67 5.94 2.42
N ALA A 98 12.27 6.33 3.63
CA ALA A 98 11.82 7.71 3.89
C ALA A 98 12.91 8.76 3.66
N VAL A 99 14.16 8.45 4.03
CA VAL A 99 15.30 9.34 3.79
C VAL A 99 15.59 9.45 2.29
N LEU A 100 15.57 8.33 1.57
CA LEU A 100 15.76 8.32 0.12
C LEU A 100 14.67 9.09 -0.63
N GLU A 101 13.41 8.99 -0.16
CA GLU A 101 12.31 9.79 -0.72
C GLU A 101 12.57 11.29 -0.56
N GLU A 102 13.03 11.74 0.61
CA GLU A 102 13.39 13.15 0.84
C GLU A 102 14.53 13.59 -0.10
N GLU A 103 15.57 12.78 -0.24
CA GLU A 103 16.70 13.07 -1.14
C GLU A 103 16.23 13.24 -2.59
N VAL A 104 15.33 12.37 -3.05
CA VAL A 104 14.76 12.47 -4.41
C VAL A 104 13.98 13.78 -4.56
N VAL A 105 13.12 14.12 -3.60
CA VAL A 105 12.33 15.37 -3.64
C VAL A 105 13.25 16.59 -3.70
N GLN A 106 14.29 16.65 -2.88
CA GLN A 106 15.25 17.76 -2.89
C GLN A 106 16.01 17.86 -4.22
N LEU A 107 16.39 16.73 -4.81
CA LEU A 107 17.04 16.72 -6.12
C LEU A 107 16.10 17.21 -7.22
N GLU A 108 14.82 16.84 -7.17
CA GLU A 108 13.80 17.34 -8.09
C GLU A 108 13.62 18.86 -7.98
N GLU A 109 13.59 19.41 -6.75
CA GLU A 109 13.56 20.85 -6.51
C GLU A 109 14.77 21.56 -7.11
N GLN A 110 15.98 21.02 -6.92
CA GLN A 110 17.20 21.56 -7.52
C GLN A 110 17.13 21.55 -9.06
N ILE A 111 16.62 20.48 -9.67
CA ILE A 111 16.44 20.41 -11.13
C ILE A 111 15.45 21.48 -11.61
N VAL A 112 14.39 21.76 -10.85
CA VAL A 112 13.46 22.86 -11.18
C VAL A 112 14.19 24.21 -11.10
N TYR A 113 14.98 24.45 -10.06
CA TYR A 113 15.76 25.68 -9.89
C TYR A 113 16.76 25.89 -11.03
N PHE A 114 17.59 24.89 -11.36
CA PHE A 114 18.56 25.00 -12.46
C PHE A 114 17.89 25.26 -13.80
N ARG A 115 16.71 24.68 -14.06
CA ARG A 115 15.96 24.98 -15.28
C ARG A 115 15.53 26.45 -15.32
N GLN A 116 15.05 27.01 -14.21
CA GLN A 116 14.67 28.42 -14.14
C GLN A 116 15.87 29.35 -14.37
N ASP A 117 16.99 29.07 -13.72
CA ASP A 117 18.23 29.84 -13.88
C ASP A 117 18.69 29.84 -15.35
N LEU A 118 18.71 28.67 -15.99
CA LEU A 118 19.06 28.54 -17.41
C LEU A 118 18.10 29.33 -18.32
N TYR A 119 16.80 29.36 -18.02
CA TYR A 119 15.85 30.17 -18.77
C TYR A 119 16.13 31.67 -18.61
N GLN A 120 16.43 32.13 -17.39
CA GLN A 120 16.75 33.53 -17.14
C GLN A 120 18.05 33.95 -17.84
N GLU A 121 19.09 33.11 -17.78
CA GLU A 121 20.34 33.34 -18.51
C GLU A 121 20.11 33.42 -20.02
N ALA A 122 19.34 32.49 -20.58
CA ALA A 122 19.03 32.49 -22.01
C ALA A 122 18.28 33.76 -22.45
N VAL A 123 17.33 34.23 -21.63
CA VAL A 123 16.60 35.49 -21.86
C VAL A 123 17.54 36.70 -21.77
N HIS A 124 18.38 36.76 -20.73
CA HIS A 124 19.34 37.84 -20.53
C HIS A 124 20.40 37.91 -21.65
N ILE A 125 20.96 36.77 -22.07
CA ILE A 125 21.89 36.69 -23.19
C ILE A 125 21.20 37.13 -24.49
N SER A 126 19.95 36.70 -24.70
CA SER A 126 19.18 37.05 -25.91
C SER A 126 18.87 38.55 -25.98
N SER A 127 18.47 39.17 -24.87
CA SER A 127 18.17 40.60 -24.80
C SER A 127 19.44 41.44 -24.98
N SER A 128 20.53 41.07 -24.30
CA SER A 128 21.84 41.72 -24.46
C SER A 128 22.35 41.64 -25.90
N LYS A 129 22.25 40.46 -26.53
CA LYS A 129 22.63 40.26 -27.94
C LYS A 129 21.76 41.06 -28.90
N ARG A 130 20.47 41.20 -28.63
CA ARG A 130 19.55 42.06 -29.43
C ARG A 130 19.90 43.53 -29.28
N ASN A 131 20.20 43.99 -28.06
CA ASN A 131 20.63 45.35 -27.78
C ASN A 131 21.94 45.68 -28.50
N MET A 132 22.96 44.82 -28.40
CA MET A 132 24.23 45.01 -29.12
C MET A 132 24.07 45.06 -30.64
N ARG A 133 23.20 44.22 -31.21
CA ARG A 133 22.83 44.30 -32.64
C ARG A 133 22.17 45.63 -32.97
N SER A 134 21.19 46.07 -32.17
CA SER A 134 20.52 47.36 -32.36
C SER A 134 21.48 48.54 -32.24
N PHE A 135 22.43 48.51 -31.29
CA PHE A 135 23.47 49.53 -31.16
C PHE A 135 24.41 49.53 -32.38
N SER A 136 24.84 48.36 -32.84
CA SER A 136 25.66 48.22 -34.07
C SER A 136 24.92 48.76 -35.30
N ASP A 137 23.63 48.46 -35.44
CA ASP A 137 22.80 48.96 -36.54
C ASP A 137 22.66 50.50 -36.49
N LEU A 138 22.50 51.08 -35.29
CA LEU A 138 22.55 52.53 -35.10
C LEU A 138 23.92 53.11 -35.50
N TYR A 139 25.03 52.53 -35.03
CA TYR A 139 26.38 52.97 -35.41
C TYR A 139 26.61 52.91 -36.92
N ASN A 140 26.13 51.86 -37.59
CA ASN A 140 26.20 51.74 -39.04
C ASN A 140 25.34 52.79 -39.76
N LEU A 141 24.16 53.11 -39.23
CA LEU A 141 23.31 54.18 -39.77
C LEU A 141 23.98 55.56 -39.63
N TYR A 142 24.56 55.86 -38.46
CA TYR A 142 25.34 57.09 -38.24
C TYR A 142 26.58 57.17 -39.15
N ARG A 143 27.25 56.03 -39.40
CA ARG A 143 28.41 55.96 -40.31
C ARG A 143 28.03 56.22 -41.77
N ASN A 144 26.90 55.69 -42.25
CA ASN A 144 26.44 55.87 -43.62
C ASN A 144 25.87 57.28 -43.90
N LYS A 145 25.57 58.07 -42.85
CA LYS A 145 25.14 59.47 -42.97
C LYS A 145 26.29 60.47 -43.09
N ASN A 146 27.54 60.03 -43.02
CA ASN A 146 28.70 60.85 -43.35
C ASN A 146 29.12 60.60 -44.81
N PRO A 147 28.65 61.40 -45.78
CA PRO A 147 29.24 61.38 -47.11
C PRO A 147 30.68 61.87 -46.96
N LYS A 148 31.63 61.04 -47.34
CA LYS A 148 33.02 61.45 -47.49
C LYS A 148 33.03 62.66 -48.42
N THR A 149 33.52 63.80 -47.94
CA THR A 149 33.86 64.92 -48.80
C THR A 149 35.00 64.47 -49.72
N ASP A 150 34.63 64.15 -50.96
CA ASP A 150 35.54 64.23 -52.10
C ASP A 150 36.03 65.68 -52.17
N GLN A 151 37.17 65.96 -51.56
CA GLN A 151 37.94 67.14 -51.91
C GLN A 151 38.84 66.74 -53.07
N LEU A 152 38.36 67.15 -54.24
CA LEU A 152 39.03 67.11 -55.52
C LEU A 152 40.47 67.62 -55.42
N LYS A 153 41.30 66.98 -56.26
CA LYS A 153 42.54 67.47 -56.85
C LYS A 153 42.57 69.00 -57.03
N SER A 154 43.68 69.62 -56.65
CA SER A 154 44.44 70.50 -57.53
C SER A 154 45.89 70.59 -57.09
#